data_AF-A0AA36ANC1-F1
#
_entry.id   AF-A0AA36ANC1-F1
#
_cell.length_a   1.000
_cell.length_b   1.000
_cell.length_c   1.000
_cell.angle_alpha   90.00
_cell.angle_beta   90.00
_cell.angle_gamma   90.00
#
_symmetry.space_group_name_H-M   'P 1'
#
loop_
_entity.id
_entity.type
_entity.pdbx_description
1 polymer ?
#
loop_
_entity_poly.entity_id
_entity_poly.type
_entity_poly.pdbx_seq_one_letter_code
_entity_poly.pdbx_strand_id
1 'polypeptide(L)'
;MAIRQMVCRYSLHILVLIVIYTCFSLYYKSIPHIEEQFQSSITEEEQKLLMETARAFIRALDSANIPYIIYSGTLLGSYRHHDLIPWDDDFDILINGSFKNAVKRFVAKYDDSFALYVPDFQDFAWKYYRKDMALKTLPNLPFGWPYVDIFFFKENETHIWDDISHVSKEFTFRKDKKALCAEWENWFSNGKKEYTTKGYRRKPYCLEMVTQAVATLNKETIKCAFECCGIAPHGQTVEHSLLNSH
;
A
#
# COMPACT_ATOMS: atom_id res chain seq x y z
N MET A 1 -20.79 -65.74 -10.93
CA MET A 1 -19.48 -65.29 -10.40
C MET A 1 -19.05 -63.91 -10.94
N ALA A 2 -19.22 -63.62 -12.24
CA ALA A 2 -18.77 -62.37 -12.86
C ALA A 2 -19.41 -61.08 -12.31
N ILE A 3 -20.72 -61.07 -12.01
CA ILE A 3 -21.42 -59.87 -11.50
C ILE A 3 -20.91 -59.45 -10.11
N ARG A 4 -20.61 -60.39 -9.21
CA ARG A 4 -20.04 -60.08 -7.88
C ARG A 4 -18.63 -59.50 -7.96
N GLN A 5 -17.79 -60.00 -8.86
CA GLN A 5 -16.44 -59.45 -9.09
C GLN A 5 -16.49 -58.05 -9.71
N MET A 6 -17.46 -57.81 -10.60
CA MET A 6 -17.69 -56.51 -11.22
C MET A 6 -18.19 -55.48 -10.20
N VAL A 7 -19.15 -55.83 -9.34
CA VAL A 7 -19.64 -54.97 -8.25
C VAL A 7 -18.55 -54.69 -7.20
N CYS A 8 -17.68 -55.66 -6.88
CA CYS A 8 -16.52 -55.45 -6.01
C CYS A 8 -15.47 -54.50 -6.62
N ARG A 9 -15.23 -54.54 -7.94
CA ARG A 9 -14.29 -53.62 -8.60
C ARG A 9 -14.83 -52.19 -8.67
N TYR A 10 -16.10 -52.01 -9.02
CA TYR A 10 -16.72 -50.69 -9.03
C TYR A 10 -16.86 -50.09 -7.62
N SER A 11 -17.15 -50.90 -6.60
CA SER A 11 -17.18 -50.42 -5.21
C SER A 11 -15.81 -49.99 -4.69
N LEU A 12 -14.73 -50.68 -5.07
CA LEU A 12 -13.37 -50.24 -4.73
C LEU A 12 -13.00 -48.92 -5.43
N HIS A 13 -13.36 -48.75 -6.71
CA HIS A 13 -13.11 -47.49 -7.42
C HIS A 13 -13.93 -46.33 -6.85
N ILE A 14 -15.19 -46.55 -6.49
CA ILE A 14 -16.03 -45.55 -5.82
C ILE A 14 -15.43 -45.19 -4.46
N LEU A 15 -14.98 -46.18 -3.67
CA LEU A 15 -14.33 -45.93 -2.38
C LEU A 15 -13.04 -45.10 -2.54
N VAL A 16 -12.21 -45.43 -3.54
CA VAL A 16 -10.99 -44.67 -3.85
C VAL A 16 -11.32 -43.23 -4.28
N LEU A 17 -12.35 -43.03 -5.10
CA LEU A 17 -12.80 -41.69 -5.50
C LEU A 17 -13.34 -40.89 -4.31
N ILE A 18 -14.08 -41.54 -3.39
CA ILE A 18 -14.54 -40.90 -2.16
C ILE A 18 -13.34 -40.48 -1.31
N VAL A 19 -12.36 -41.36 -1.09
CA VAL A 19 -11.15 -41.06 -0.31
C VAL A 19 -10.33 -39.94 -0.94
N ILE A 20 -10.14 -39.95 -2.26
CA ILE A 20 -9.45 -38.86 -2.97
C ILE A 20 -10.21 -37.55 -2.78
N TYR A 21 -11.55 -37.56 -2.92
CA TYR A 21 -12.38 -36.38 -2.73
C TYR A 21 -12.34 -35.87 -1.28
N THR A 22 -12.42 -36.72 -0.26
CA THR A 22 -12.30 -36.30 1.14
C THR A 22 -10.91 -35.78 1.45
N CYS A 23 -9.83 -36.45 1.00
CA CYS A 23 -8.48 -35.95 1.17
C CYS A 23 -8.27 -34.60 0.48
N PHE A 24 -8.79 -34.42 -0.74
CA PHE A 24 -8.72 -33.14 -1.45
C PHE A 24 -9.54 -32.06 -0.76
N SER A 25 -10.74 -32.38 -0.26
CA SER A 25 -11.59 -31.47 0.51
C SER A 25 -10.95 -31.04 1.83
N LEU A 26 -10.35 -31.98 2.57
CA LEU A 26 -9.63 -31.70 3.81
C LEU A 26 -8.36 -30.88 3.55
N TYR A 27 -7.61 -31.20 2.48
CA TYR A 27 -6.46 -30.42 2.03
C TYR A 27 -6.87 -28.98 1.69
N TYR A 28 -7.94 -28.78 0.90
CA TYR A 28 -8.43 -27.45 0.53
C TYR A 28 -8.94 -26.63 1.73
N LYS A 29 -9.54 -27.29 2.73
CA LYS A 29 -9.93 -26.66 4.00
C LYS A 29 -8.75 -26.35 4.92
N SER A 30 -7.61 -27.04 4.74
CA SER A 30 -6.38 -26.82 5.50
C SER A 30 -5.46 -25.77 4.88
N ILE A 31 -5.69 -25.40 3.62
CA ILE A 31 -5.07 -24.22 3.03
C ILE A 31 -5.71 -23.02 3.73
N PRO A 32 -4.95 -22.20 4.50
CA PRO A 32 -5.51 -20.97 5.05
C PRO A 32 -6.14 -20.20 3.90
N HIS A 33 -7.43 -19.90 4.04
CA HIS A 33 -8.19 -19.28 2.95
C HIS A 33 -7.42 -18.05 2.50
N ILE A 34 -7.05 -17.99 1.21
CA ILE A 34 -6.34 -16.84 0.62
C ILE A 34 -7.09 -15.54 0.95
N GLU A 35 -8.41 -15.61 1.15
CA GLU A 35 -9.27 -14.51 1.60
C GLU A 35 -8.89 -13.93 2.97
N GLU A 36 -8.39 -14.72 3.93
CA GLU A 36 -7.92 -14.21 5.23
C GLU A 36 -6.68 -13.32 5.09
N GLN A 37 -5.84 -13.55 4.07
CA GLN A 37 -4.63 -12.76 3.82
C GLN A 37 -4.92 -11.39 3.18
N PHE A 38 -6.16 -11.15 2.74
CA PHE A 38 -6.59 -9.90 2.12
C PHE A 38 -7.63 -9.16 2.98
N GLN A 39 -7.84 -9.59 4.23
CA GLN A 39 -8.66 -8.85 5.18
C GLN A 39 -7.87 -7.70 5.80
N SER A 40 -8.61 -6.76 6.41
CA SER A 40 -7.95 -5.66 7.09
C SER A 40 -7.10 -6.15 8.25
N SER A 41 -5.88 -5.64 8.30
CA SER A 41 -4.92 -5.91 9.36
C SER A 41 -5.20 -5.05 10.60
N ILE A 42 -6.09 -4.06 10.48
CA ILE A 42 -6.39 -3.06 11.50
C ILE A 42 -7.91 -2.95 11.74
N THR A 43 -8.29 -2.54 12.93
CA THR A 43 -9.69 -2.26 13.30
C THR A 43 -10.18 -0.95 12.68
N GLU A 44 -11.51 -0.74 12.62
CA GLU A 44 -12.10 0.52 12.15
C GLU A 44 -11.62 1.73 12.98
N GLU A 45 -11.48 1.56 14.30
CA GLU A 45 -10.96 2.59 15.21
C GLU A 45 -9.49 2.92 14.92
N GLU A 46 -8.67 1.90 14.64
CA GLU A 46 -7.26 2.08 14.28
C GLU A 46 -7.11 2.73 12.90
N GLN A 47 -7.93 2.33 11.92
CA GLN A 47 -7.98 2.97 10.61
C GLN A 47 -8.37 4.45 10.74
N LYS A 48 -9.38 4.76 11.54
CA LYS A 48 -9.78 6.15 11.80
C LYS A 48 -8.62 6.94 12.42
N LEU A 49 -7.91 6.36 13.38
CA LEU A 49 -6.78 6.98 14.05
C LEU A 49 -5.58 7.21 13.11
N LEU A 50 -5.31 6.25 12.22
CA LEU A 50 -4.32 6.37 11.16
C LEU A 50 -4.66 7.55 10.24
N MET A 51 -5.91 7.64 9.78
CA MET A 51 -6.36 8.72 8.91
C MET A 51 -6.37 10.09 9.61
N GLU A 52 -6.71 10.16 10.90
CA GLU A 52 -6.55 11.38 11.70
C GLU A 52 -5.09 11.82 11.78
N THR A 53 -4.17 10.88 11.96
CA THR A 53 -2.73 11.12 12.01
C THR A 53 -2.18 11.61 10.68
N ALA A 54 -2.58 10.96 9.57
CA ALA A 54 -2.22 11.38 8.21
C ALA A 54 -2.71 12.80 7.90
N ARG A 55 -3.98 13.11 8.22
CA ARG A 55 -4.53 14.46 8.01
C ARG A 55 -3.82 15.51 8.86
N ALA A 56 -3.46 15.19 10.11
CA ALA A 56 -2.71 16.11 10.97
C ALA A 56 -1.32 16.44 10.40
N PHE A 57 -0.61 15.41 9.92
CA PHE A 57 0.69 15.60 9.29
C PHE A 57 0.59 16.44 8.01
N ILE A 58 -0.40 16.15 7.15
CA ILE A 58 -0.64 16.91 5.92
C ILE A 58 -0.96 18.38 6.20
N ARG A 59 -1.80 18.68 7.19
CA ARG A 59 -2.05 20.07 7.61
C ARG A 59 -0.77 20.77 8.05
N ALA A 60 0.11 20.07 8.77
CA ALA A 60 1.39 20.61 9.18
C ALA A 60 2.28 20.95 7.97
N LEU A 61 2.37 20.05 6.98
CA LEU A 61 3.13 20.28 5.75
C LEU A 61 2.56 21.44 4.92
N ASP A 62 1.24 21.46 4.72
CA ASP A 62 0.53 22.52 4.00
C ASP A 62 0.75 23.89 4.65
N SER A 63 0.64 23.97 5.97
CA SER A 63 0.87 25.22 6.72
C SER A 63 2.30 25.78 6.55
N ALA A 64 3.26 24.88 6.31
CA ALA A 64 4.66 25.20 6.10
C ALA A 64 5.03 25.35 4.62
N ASN A 65 4.05 25.22 3.70
CA ASN A 65 4.27 25.17 2.26
C ASN A 65 5.33 24.13 1.84
N ILE A 66 5.33 22.97 2.50
CA ILE A 66 6.23 21.86 2.18
C ILE A 66 5.52 20.94 1.18
N PRO A 67 6.02 20.81 -0.06
CA PRO A 67 5.43 19.89 -1.03
C PRO A 67 5.66 18.44 -0.62
N TYR A 68 4.65 17.61 -0.85
CA TYR A 68 4.67 16.19 -0.52
C TYR A 68 3.87 15.37 -1.54
N ILE A 69 4.10 14.06 -1.57
CA ILE A 69 3.42 13.10 -2.44
C ILE A 69 3.08 11.86 -1.61
N ILE A 70 1.92 11.23 -1.79
CA ILE A 70 1.69 9.87 -1.25
C ILE A 70 2.65 8.87 -1.92
N TYR A 71 3.05 7.84 -1.18
CA TYR A 71 4.10 6.93 -1.64
C TYR A 71 3.72 5.45 -1.48
N SER A 72 4.51 4.56 -2.07
CA SER A 72 4.46 3.10 -1.87
C SER A 72 3.03 2.48 -1.84
N GLY A 73 2.66 1.78 -0.76
CA GLY A 73 1.39 1.07 -0.62
C GLY A 73 0.20 2.02 -0.62
N THR A 74 0.35 3.16 0.04
CA THR A 74 -0.65 4.23 0.08
C THR A 74 -0.97 4.78 -1.32
N LEU A 75 0.04 5.08 -2.13
CA LEU A 75 -0.14 5.53 -3.51
C LEU A 75 -0.84 4.47 -4.36
N LEU A 76 -0.43 3.20 -4.20
CA LEU A 76 -1.01 2.09 -4.96
C LEU A 76 -2.48 1.86 -4.62
N GLY A 77 -2.84 1.89 -3.32
CA GLY A 77 -4.22 1.77 -2.87
C GLY A 77 -5.09 2.90 -3.42
N SER A 78 -4.63 4.14 -3.20
CA SER A 78 -5.29 5.36 -3.70
C SER A 78 -5.58 5.28 -5.20
N TYR A 79 -4.60 4.79 -5.97
CA TYR A 79 -4.77 4.62 -7.40
C TYR A 79 -5.74 3.48 -7.79
N ARG A 80 -5.66 2.33 -7.11
CA ARG A 80 -6.37 1.10 -7.53
C ARG A 80 -7.84 1.09 -7.16
N HIS A 81 -8.17 1.54 -5.96
CA HIS A 81 -9.53 1.43 -5.41
C HIS A 81 -9.90 2.63 -4.55
N HIS A 82 -9.17 3.74 -4.72
CA HIS A 82 -9.50 5.03 -4.13
C HIS A 82 -9.51 5.03 -2.60
N ASP A 83 -8.70 4.17 -1.97
CA ASP A 83 -8.54 4.10 -0.51
C ASP A 83 -7.20 3.42 -0.16
N LEU A 84 -6.85 3.32 1.12
CA LEU A 84 -5.74 2.47 1.57
C LEU A 84 -5.94 1.03 1.11
N ILE A 85 -4.84 0.31 0.89
CA ILE A 85 -4.93 -1.14 0.62
C ILE A 85 -5.59 -1.78 1.85
N PRO A 86 -6.59 -2.66 1.72
CA PRO A 86 -7.38 -3.11 2.87
C PRO A 86 -6.53 -3.69 4.01
N TRP A 87 -5.45 -4.37 3.67
CA TRP A 87 -4.50 -5.01 4.59
C TRP A 87 -3.26 -4.16 4.93
N ASP A 88 -3.17 -2.91 4.48
CA ASP A 88 -2.13 -1.96 4.92
C ASP A 88 -2.46 -1.43 6.32
N ASP A 89 -1.44 -1.16 7.13
CA ASP A 89 -1.56 -0.65 8.50
C ASP A 89 -0.86 0.70 8.73
N ASP A 90 -0.31 1.31 7.68
CA ASP A 90 0.37 2.60 7.73
C ASP A 90 -0.01 3.52 6.56
N PHE A 91 0.57 4.73 6.58
CA PHE A 91 0.37 5.75 5.56
C PHE A 91 1.72 6.33 5.15
N ASP A 92 2.06 6.23 3.87
CA ASP A 92 3.37 6.62 3.35
C ASP A 92 3.32 7.99 2.66
N ILE A 93 4.22 8.88 3.07
CA ILE A 93 4.46 10.18 2.42
C ILE A 93 5.92 10.31 2.00
N LEU A 94 6.12 10.83 0.79
CA LEU A 94 7.41 11.15 0.21
C LEU A 94 7.60 12.67 0.12
N ILE A 95 8.73 13.16 0.64
CA ILE A 95 9.09 14.59 0.67
C ILE A 95 10.47 14.80 0.03
N ASN A 96 10.67 15.92 -0.65
CA ASN A 96 12.01 16.26 -1.17
C ASN A 96 12.99 16.46 0.00
N GLY A 97 14.15 15.81 -0.04
CA GLY A 97 15.16 15.80 1.02
C GLY A 97 15.66 17.20 1.41
N SER A 98 15.57 18.19 0.52
CA SER A 98 15.86 19.60 0.83
C SER A 98 14.98 20.19 1.94
N PHE A 99 13.80 19.62 2.19
CA PHE A 99 12.86 20.05 3.23
C PHE A 99 13.05 19.35 4.58
N LYS A 100 13.95 18.37 4.74
CA LYS A 100 14.18 17.65 6.02
C LYS A 100 14.29 18.59 7.22
N ASN A 101 15.06 19.66 7.07
CA ASN A 101 15.26 20.67 8.11
C ASN A 101 14.00 21.49 8.41
N ALA A 102 13.17 21.77 7.40
CA ALA A 102 11.89 22.45 7.59
C ALA A 102 10.90 21.53 8.31
N VAL A 103 10.75 20.28 7.86
CA VAL A 103 9.91 19.25 8.50
C VAL A 103 10.28 19.12 9.99
N LYS A 104 11.57 18.93 10.31
CA LYS A 104 12.04 18.79 11.69
C LYS A 104 11.70 19.99 12.58
N ARG A 105 11.72 21.21 12.03
CA ARG A 105 11.47 22.44 12.81
C ARG A 105 9.98 22.77 12.95
N PHE A 106 9.22 22.61 11.88
CA PHE A 106 7.82 23.05 11.81
C PHE A 106 6.86 21.96 12.26
N VAL A 107 6.96 20.76 11.68
CA VAL A 107 6.00 19.67 11.97
C VAL A 107 6.05 19.26 13.43
N ALA A 108 7.24 19.16 14.01
CA ALA A 108 7.41 18.78 15.42
C ALA A 108 6.78 19.77 16.42
N LYS A 109 6.41 20.97 15.98
CA LYS A 109 5.83 22.04 16.82
C LYS A 109 4.44 22.48 16.37
N TYR A 110 3.90 21.87 15.32
CA TYR A 110 2.65 22.31 14.72
C TYR A 110 1.43 21.98 15.60
N ASP A 111 1.41 20.78 16.17
CA ASP A 111 0.34 20.30 17.05
C ASP A 111 0.96 19.49 18.20
N ASP A 112 0.70 19.94 19.44
CA ASP A 112 1.25 19.33 20.65
C ASP A 112 0.73 17.92 20.92
N SER A 113 -0.35 17.49 20.25
CA SER A 113 -0.90 16.13 20.36
C SER A 113 -0.03 15.10 19.61
N PHE A 114 0.82 15.55 18.70
CA PHE A 114 1.61 14.70 17.82
C PHE A 114 3.11 14.86 18.05
N ALA A 115 3.86 13.83 17.68
CA ALA A 115 5.31 13.79 17.73
C ALA A 115 5.90 13.36 16.39
N LEU A 116 7.12 13.81 16.15
CA LEU A 116 7.94 13.42 15.02
C LEU A 116 9.15 12.64 15.54
N TYR A 117 9.24 11.37 15.21
CA TYR A 117 10.43 10.56 15.43
C TYR A 117 11.36 10.67 14.23
N VAL A 118 12.61 11.05 14.52
CA VAL A 118 13.69 11.15 13.54
C VAL A 118 14.73 10.08 13.92
N PRO A 119 14.96 9.06 13.08
CA PRO A 119 15.94 8.02 13.36
C PRO A 119 17.37 8.58 13.32
N ASP A 120 18.24 7.97 14.13
CA ASP A 120 19.67 8.30 14.17
C ASP A 120 20.46 7.72 12.98
N PHE A 121 19.82 6.90 12.16
CA PHE A 121 20.41 6.25 10.99
C PHE A 121 19.59 6.55 9.72
N GLN A 122 20.29 6.62 8.59
CA GLN A 122 19.77 7.14 7.31
C GLN A 122 18.66 6.27 6.69
N ASP A 123 18.72 4.95 6.88
CA ASP A 123 17.91 3.97 6.13
C ASP A 123 16.62 3.57 6.87
N PHE A 124 15.98 4.54 7.51
CA PHE A 124 14.71 4.33 8.21
C PHE A 124 13.78 5.52 7.97
N ALA A 125 12.51 5.24 7.69
CA ALA A 125 11.50 6.27 7.52
C ALA A 125 11.35 7.07 8.83
N TRP A 126 11.15 8.39 8.72
CA TRP A 126 10.74 9.16 9.90
C TRP A 126 9.28 8.79 10.22
N LYS A 127 8.89 8.90 11.48
CA LYS A 127 7.54 8.52 11.92
C LYS A 127 6.83 9.74 12.48
N TYR A 128 5.61 10.01 12.03
CA TYR A 128 4.73 11.00 12.66
C TYR A 128 3.52 10.31 13.27
N TYR A 129 3.28 10.54 14.56
CA TYR A 129 2.35 9.74 15.34
C TYR A 129 1.76 10.55 16.50
N ARG A 130 0.64 10.08 17.06
CA ARG A 130 0.06 10.67 18.27
C ARG A 130 0.87 10.32 19.50
N LYS A 131 1.18 11.33 20.33
CA LYS A 131 1.96 11.16 21.56
C LYS A 131 1.30 10.22 22.56
N ASP A 132 -0.02 10.22 22.64
CA ASP A 132 -0.76 9.37 23.58
C ASP A 132 -0.81 7.89 23.17
N MET A 133 -0.34 7.55 21.96
CA MET A 133 -0.14 6.18 21.49
C MET A 133 1.29 5.69 21.67
N ALA A 134 2.24 6.59 21.97
CA ALA A 134 3.61 6.23 22.28
C ALA A 134 3.65 5.20 23.43
N LEU A 135 4.47 4.15 23.29
CA LEU A 135 4.64 3.06 24.27
C LEU A 135 3.41 2.17 24.51
N LYS A 136 2.19 2.59 24.13
CA LYS A 136 0.98 1.75 24.25
C LYS A 136 0.95 0.67 23.20
N THR A 137 1.21 1.05 21.95
CA THR A 137 1.13 0.14 20.80
C THR A 137 2.47 -0.51 20.50
N LEU A 138 3.57 0.21 20.72
CA LEU A 138 4.93 -0.26 20.45
C LEU A 138 5.85 0.01 21.67
N PRO A 139 5.83 -0.84 22.71
CA PRO A 139 6.50 -0.56 23.99
C PRO A 139 8.03 -0.50 23.90
N ASN A 140 8.62 -1.13 22.88
CA ASN A 140 10.07 -1.20 22.69
C ASN A 140 10.58 -0.23 21.62
N LEU A 141 9.71 0.61 21.06
CA LEU A 141 10.08 1.57 20.02
C LEU A 141 9.89 3.00 20.54
N PRO A 142 10.71 3.95 20.05
CA PRO A 142 10.66 5.35 20.47
C PRO A 142 9.47 6.12 19.86
N PHE A 143 8.59 5.44 19.11
CA PHE A 143 7.41 6.00 18.46
C PHE A 143 6.19 5.08 18.67
N GLY A 144 4.99 5.64 18.51
CA GLY A 144 3.73 4.90 18.59
C GLY A 144 3.15 4.60 17.21
N TRP A 145 2.35 3.55 17.14
CA TRP A 145 1.46 3.22 16.04
C TRP A 145 -0.01 3.54 16.43
N PRO A 146 -0.91 3.94 15.50
CA PRO A 146 -0.69 4.20 14.07
C PRO A 146 0.23 5.40 13.80
N TYR A 147 0.98 5.34 12.69
CA TYR A 147 1.94 6.36 12.28
C TYR A 147 1.86 6.66 10.78
N VAL A 148 2.38 7.82 10.39
CA VAL A 148 2.73 8.14 9.01
C VAL A 148 4.22 7.88 8.81
N ASP A 149 4.55 7.11 7.79
CA ASP A 149 5.90 6.92 7.32
C ASP A 149 6.31 8.06 6.39
N ILE A 150 7.45 8.68 6.72
CA ILE A 150 7.97 9.82 5.98
C ILE A 150 9.27 9.41 5.33
N PHE A 151 9.20 9.24 4.03
CA PHE A 151 10.31 8.99 3.14
C PHE A 151 10.83 10.29 2.54
N PHE A 152 12.07 10.24 2.10
CA PHE A 152 12.68 11.36 1.40
C PHE A 152 13.25 10.92 0.07
N PHE A 153 13.21 11.80 -0.91
CA PHE A 153 13.94 11.61 -2.16
C PHE A 153 14.99 12.70 -2.37
N LYS A 154 16.04 12.35 -3.09
CA LYS A 154 17.00 13.28 -3.67
C LYS A 154 16.67 13.47 -5.14
N GLU A 155 17.18 14.55 -5.71
CA GLU A 155 17.01 14.83 -7.12
C GLU A 155 18.21 15.55 -7.71
N ASN A 156 18.35 15.42 -9.03
CA ASN A 156 19.19 16.30 -9.84
C ASN A 156 18.33 16.86 -11.00
N GLU A 157 18.96 17.44 -12.02
CA GLU A 157 18.23 18.02 -13.16
C GLU A 157 17.36 17.01 -13.92
N THR A 158 17.73 15.73 -13.92
CA THR A 158 17.14 14.72 -14.80
C THR A 158 16.44 13.58 -14.06
N HIS A 159 16.76 13.35 -12.78
CA HIS A 159 16.27 12.19 -12.01
C HIS A 159 15.85 12.58 -10.59
N ILE A 160 14.98 11.75 -10.03
CA ILE A 160 14.68 11.65 -8.61
C ILE A 160 15.05 10.25 -8.13
N TRP A 161 15.48 10.08 -6.89
CA TRP A 161 15.74 8.77 -6.31
C TRP A 161 15.53 8.76 -4.80
N ASP A 162 15.14 7.60 -4.27
CA ASP A 162 14.93 7.41 -2.83
C ASP A 162 16.22 7.72 -2.03
N ASP A 163 16.06 8.38 -0.88
CA ASP A 163 17.16 8.73 0.02
C ASP A 163 17.57 7.56 0.94
N ILE A 164 16.83 6.45 0.91
CA ILE A 164 17.20 5.18 1.57
C ILE A 164 18.16 4.40 0.68
N SER A 165 19.35 4.11 1.21
CA SER A 165 20.51 3.70 0.42
C SER A 165 20.37 2.35 -0.28
N HIS A 166 19.64 1.40 0.32
CA HIS A 166 19.50 0.04 -0.21
C HIS A 166 18.39 -0.07 -1.27
N VAL A 167 17.42 0.83 -1.28
CA VAL A 167 16.36 0.89 -2.30
C VAL A 167 16.64 1.94 -3.38
N SER A 168 17.53 2.90 -3.14
CA SER A 168 17.76 4.02 -4.07
C SER A 168 18.05 3.60 -5.51
N LYS A 169 18.73 2.47 -5.71
CA LYS A 169 19.04 1.94 -7.05
C LYS A 169 17.80 1.43 -7.79
N GLU A 170 16.86 0.84 -7.07
CA GLU A 170 15.62 0.31 -7.63
C GLU A 170 14.57 1.42 -7.80
N PHE A 171 14.62 2.43 -6.94
CA PHE A 171 13.70 3.57 -6.90
C PHE A 171 14.39 4.85 -7.39
N THR A 172 15.03 4.78 -8.56
CA THR A 172 15.52 5.94 -9.31
C THR A 172 14.67 6.13 -10.55
N PHE A 173 14.10 7.32 -10.71
CA PHE A 173 13.19 7.63 -11.81
C PHE A 173 13.64 8.88 -12.56
N ARG A 174 13.49 8.87 -13.88
CA ARG A 174 13.69 10.08 -14.68
C ARG A 174 12.55 11.07 -14.45
N LYS A 175 12.83 12.38 -14.50
CA LYS A 175 11.81 13.44 -14.42
C LYS A 175 11.00 13.60 -15.72
N ASP A 176 11.46 12.98 -16.80
CA ASP A 176 10.79 13.00 -18.10
C ASP A 176 9.51 12.15 -18.03
N LYS A 177 8.35 12.78 -18.31
CA LYS A 177 7.03 12.12 -18.31
C LYS A 177 7.03 10.85 -19.15
N LYS A 178 7.64 10.84 -20.35
CA LYS A 178 7.67 9.65 -21.22
C LYS A 178 8.49 8.52 -20.61
N ALA A 179 9.56 8.85 -19.89
CA ALA A 179 10.40 7.87 -19.22
C ALA A 179 9.70 7.29 -17.97
N LEU A 180 9.00 8.12 -17.19
CA LEU A 180 8.18 7.67 -16.06
C LEU A 180 7.08 6.71 -16.52
N CYS A 181 6.38 7.04 -17.62
CA CYS A 181 5.40 6.14 -18.23
C CYS A 181 6.02 4.76 -18.51
N ALA A 182 7.18 4.75 -19.17
CA ALA A 182 7.84 3.51 -19.58
C ALA A 182 8.39 2.70 -18.39
N GLU A 183 8.98 3.35 -17.38
CA GLU A 183 9.48 2.67 -16.17
C GLU A 183 8.33 2.07 -15.35
N TRP A 184 7.23 2.82 -15.21
CA TRP A 184 6.03 2.37 -14.53
C TRP A 184 5.35 1.19 -15.26
N GLU A 185 5.20 1.27 -16.58
CA GLU A 185 4.73 0.15 -17.41
C GLU A 185 5.62 -1.10 -17.26
N ASN A 186 6.94 -0.92 -17.21
CA ASN A 186 7.92 -2.00 -17.03
C ASN A 186 7.79 -2.66 -15.64
N TRP A 187 7.61 -1.89 -14.58
CA TRP A 187 7.51 -2.41 -13.22
C TRP A 187 6.29 -3.32 -13.03
N PHE A 188 5.13 -2.91 -13.54
CA PHE A 188 3.89 -3.71 -13.45
C PHE A 188 3.82 -4.84 -14.49
N SER A 189 4.59 -4.76 -15.58
CA SER A 189 4.67 -5.83 -16.58
C SER A 189 5.64 -6.96 -16.23
N ASN A 190 6.54 -6.74 -15.26
CA ASN A 190 7.48 -7.76 -14.75
C ASN A 190 6.88 -8.69 -13.67
N GLY A 191 5.55 -8.68 -13.47
CA GLY A 191 4.86 -9.62 -12.59
C GLY A 191 5.05 -11.09 -13.01
N LYS A 192 5.60 -11.90 -12.10
CA LYS A 192 5.90 -13.33 -12.29
C LYS A 192 4.72 -14.12 -12.87
N LYS A 193 5.04 -15.11 -13.71
CA LYS A 193 4.13 -16.12 -14.27
C LYS A 193 3.41 -16.89 -13.15
N GLU A 194 2.10 -17.08 -13.28
CA GLU A 194 1.33 -17.99 -12.42
C GLU A 194 1.14 -19.33 -13.14
N TYR A 195 1.44 -20.44 -12.45
CA TYR A 195 1.27 -21.80 -12.97
C TYR A 195 -0.04 -22.39 -12.45
N THR A 196 -0.92 -22.81 -13.36
CA THR A 196 -2.17 -23.50 -13.02
C THR A 196 -2.15 -24.95 -13.53
N THR A 197 -3.08 -25.77 -13.04
CA THR A 197 -3.24 -27.19 -13.44
C THR A 197 -3.63 -27.39 -14.91
N LYS A 198 -3.97 -26.32 -15.64
CA LYS A 198 -4.35 -26.36 -17.07
C LYS A 198 -3.34 -25.66 -18.01
N GLY A 199 -2.17 -25.26 -17.51
CA GLY A 199 -1.10 -24.61 -18.29
C GLY A 199 -0.89 -23.12 -17.97
N TYR A 200 -0.13 -22.43 -18.83
CA TYR A 200 0.23 -21.01 -18.69
C TYR A 200 -0.96 -20.10 -19.02
N ARG A 201 -1.28 -19.18 -18.10
CA ARG A 201 -2.19 -18.06 -18.35
C ARG A 201 -1.45 -16.75 -18.13
N ARG A 202 -1.57 -15.82 -19.09
CA ARG A 202 -1.22 -14.41 -18.91
C ARG A 202 -2.26 -13.80 -17.96
N LYS A 203 -1.85 -13.24 -16.82
CA LYS A 203 -2.74 -12.57 -15.86
C LYS A 203 -3.53 -11.45 -16.59
N PRO A 204 -4.82 -11.22 -16.29
CA PRO A 204 -5.53 -10.07 -16.85
C PRO A 204 -4.84 -8.76 -16.43
N TYR A 205 -4.85 -7.80 -17.36
CA TYR A 205 -3.86 -6.74 -17.51
C TYR A 205 -3.97 -5.64 -16.42
N CYS A 206 -3.08 -5.69 -15.42
CA CYS A 206 -2.72 -4.48 -14.65
C CYS A 206 -2.21 -3.37 -15.60
N LEU A 207 -1.67 -3.77 -16.75
CA LEU A 207 -1.14 -2.86 -17.78
C LEU A 207 -2.23 -2.04 -18.51
N GLU A 208 -3.49 -2.47 -18.60
CA GLU A 208 -4.59 -1.62 -19.15
C GLU A 208 -4.99 -0.52 -18.15
N MET A 209 -5.14 -0.87 -16.87
CA MET A 209 -5.39 0.07 -15.79
C MET A 209 -4.22 1.06 -15.63
N VAL A 210 -2.98 0.59 -15.78
CA VAL A 210 -1.77 1.40 -15.71
C VAL A 210 -1.62 2.34 -16.90
N THR A 211 -1.92 1.87 -18.12
CA THR A 211 -1.88 2.72 -19.33
C THR A 211 -2.88 3.88 -19.20
N GLN A 212 -4.06 3.63 -18.61
CA GLN A 212 -5.02 4.69 -18.28
C GLN A 212 -4.51 5.62 -17.15
N ALA A 213 -3.87 5.10 -16.10
CA ALA A 213 -3.25 5.88 -15.01
C ALA A 213 -2.29 6.95 -15.53
N VAL A 214 -1.38 6.45 -16.36
CA VAL A 214 -0.20 7.15 -16.84
C VAL A 214 -0.61 8.18 -17.91
N ALA A 215 -1.60 7.83 -18.72
CA ALA A 215 -2.19 8.75 -19.71
C ALA A 215 -2.96 9.91 -19.05
N THR A 216 -3.52 9.70 -17.85
CA THR A 216 -4.37 10.70 -17.17
C THR A 216 -3.61 11.55 -16.16
N LEU A 217 -2.45 11.10 -15.66
CA LEU A 217 -1.58 11.82 -14.71
C LEU A 217 -1.38 13.31 -15.07
N ASN A 218 -2.15 14.15 -14.38
CA ASN A 218 -2.10 15.60 -14.37
C ASN A 218 -2.27 16.11 -12.92
N LYS A 219 -2.28 17.44 -12.75
CA LYS A 219 -2.38 18.07 -11.42
C LYS A 219 -3.69 17.69 -10.72
N GLU A 220 -4.75 17.49 -11.49
CA GLU A 220 -6.07 17.04 -11.05
C GLU A 220 -6.07 15.55 -10.64
N THR A 221 -5.34 14.65 -11.33
CA THR A 221 -5.23 13.23 -10.94
C THR A 221 -4.47 13.04 -9.64
N ILE A 222 -3.39 13.82 -9.42
CA ILE A 222 -2.65 13.82 -8.16
C ILE A 222 -3.56 14.32 -7.03
N LYS A 223 -4.31 15.40 -7.27
CA LYS A 223 -5.32 15.91 -6.33
C LYS A 223 -6.40 14.87 -6.04
N CYS A 224 -6.90 14.18 -7.06
CA CYS A 224 -7.91 13.13 -6.94
C CYS A 224 -7.41 11.96 -6.09
N ALA A 225 -6.13 11.55 -6.22
CA ALA A 225 -5.53 10.50 -5.40
C ALA A 225 -5.55 10.84 -3.88
N PHE A 226 -5.30 12.10 -3.52
CA PHE A 226 -5.46 12.57 -2.14
C PHE A 226 -6.94 12.61 -1.70
N GLU A 227 -7.82 13.12 -2.56
CA GLU A 227 -9.27 13.21 -2.30
C GLU A 227 -9.92 11.84 -2.12
N CYS A 228 -9.44 10.83 -2.86
CA CYS A 228 -9.86 9.43 -2.76
C CYS A 228 -9.57 8.84 -1.38
N CYS A 229 -8.39 9.11 -0.81
CA CYS A 229 -8.09 8.75 0.58
C CYS A 229 -8.85 9.62 1.61
N GLY A 230 -9.86 10.40 1.20
CA GLY A 230 -10.61 11.29 2.09
C GLY A 230 -9.79 12.46 2.63
N ILE A 231 -8.80 12.93 1.86
CA ILE A 231 -7.93 14.07 2.19
C ILE A 231 -8.07 15.12 1.07
N ALA A 232 -8.94 16.10 1.28
CA ALA A 232 -9.03 17.25 0.39
C ALA A 232 -7.77 18.15 0.54
N PRO A 233 -7.49 19.05 -0.44
CA PRO A 233 -6.47 20.08 -0.30
C PRO A 233 -6.57 20.82 1.04
N HIS A 234 -5.45 21.11 1.69
CA HIS A 234 -5.39 21.72 3.04
C HIS A 234 -5.87 20.80 4.17
N GLY A 235 -5.88 19.48 3.97
CA GLY A 235 -6.22 18.49 5.00
C GLY A 235 -7.67 18.54 5.48
N GLN A 236 -8.58 19.02 4.63
CA GLN A 236 -10.02 19.03 4.91
C GLN A 236 -10.63 17.63 4.70
N THR A 237 -11.67 17.32 5.47
CA THR A 237 -12.45 16.07 5.33
C THR A 237 -13.30 16.16 4.06
N VAL A 238 -13.22 15.16 3.17
CA VAL A 238 -14.18 15.02 2.07
C VAL A 238 -15.44 14.36 2.64
N GLU A 239 -16.62 14.91 2.36
CA GLU A 239 -17.87 14.24 2.72
C GLU A 239 -17.97 12.89 1.99
N HIS A 240 -18.28 11.83 2.75
CA HIS A 240 -18.46 10.45 2.24
C HIS A 240 -19.48 10.34 1.09
N SER A 241 -20.38 11.31 0.93
CA SER A 241 -21.39 11.34 -0.13
C SER A 241 -20.82 11.54 -1.55
N LEU A 242 -19.58 12.02 -1.67
CA LEU A 242 -18.91 12.31 -2.95
C LEU A 242 -17.94 11.20 -3.42
N LEU A 243 -17.59 10.25 -2.54
CA LEU A 243 -16.67 9.15 -2.87
C LEU A 243 -17.35 8.05 -3.72
N ASN A 244 -18.68 7.98 -3.73
CA ASN A 244 -19.45 6.93 -4.42
C ASN A 244 -20.10 7.38 -5.75
N SER A 245 -19.76 8.55 -6.28
CA SER A 245 -20.43 9.13 -7.47
C SER A 245 -19.66 9.00 -8.79
N HIS A 246 -18.59 8.20 -8.86
CA HIS A 246 -17.83 7.96 -10.08
C HIS A 246 -17.66 6.48 -10.39
#